data_AF-A0A8T2QUW8-F1
#
_entry.id   AF-A0A8T2QUW8-F1
#
_cell.length_a   1.000
_cell.length_b   1.000
_cell.length_c   1.000
_cell.angle_alpha   90.00
_cell.angle_beta   90.00
_cell.angle_gamma   90.00
#
_symmetry.space_group_name_H-M   'P 1'
#
loop_
_entity.id
_entity.type
_entity.pdbx_description
1 polymer ?
#
loop_
_entity_poly.entity_id
_entity_poly.type
_entity_poly.pdbx_seq_one_letter_code
_entity_poly.pdbx_strand_id
1 'polypeptide(L)' 'MENLITQTKTQKFLRSDVALTDLTRMVAVFARERDWESFHSPRNLLLALVGEVGELSEIFQWRGEVPPGLSDWSADEKEH' A
#
# COMPACT_ATOMS: atom_id res chain seq x y z
N MET A 1 34.95 -15.91 7.12
CA MET A 1 34.39 -14.78 7.89
C MET A 1 33.56 -13.88 6.98
N GLU A 2 32.52 -14.42 6.34
CA GLU A 2 31.67 -13.63 5.40
C GLU A 2 30.17 -13.84 5.66
N ASN A 3 29.79 -14.53 6.75
CA ASN A 3 28.40 -14.91 7.02
C ASN A 3 27.72 -14.07 8.12
N LEU A 4 28.37 -13.00 8.60
CA LEU A 4 27.84 -12.12 9.64
C LEU A 4 27.29 -10.78 9.11
N ILE A 5 27.63 -10.40 7.87
CA ILE A 5 27.23 -9.10 7.28
C ILE A 5 25.88 -9.20 6.54
N THR A 6 25.48 -10.40 6.11
CA THR A 6 24.21 -10.61 5.41
C THR A 6 23.00 -10.62 6.34
N GLN A 7 23.20 -10.84 7.65
CA GLN A 7 22.10 -10.91 8.62
C GLN A 7 21.64 -9.54 9.14
N THR A 8 22.39 -8.46 8.90
CA THR A 8 22.06 -7.12 9.45
C THR A 8 21.19 -6.27 8.53
N LYS A 9 21.03 -6.62 7.25
CA LYS A 9 20.22 -5.84 6.29
C LYS A 9 18.75 -6.26 6.21
N THR A 10 18.42 -7.48 6.63
CA THR A 10 17.04 -7.99 6.64
C THR A 10 16.23 -7.50 7.84
N GLN A 11 16.88 -6.85 8.82
CA GLN A 11 16.27 -6.49 10.11
C GLN A 11 15.71 -5.07 10.20
N LYS A 12 15.44 -4.38 9.09
CA LYS A 12 14.95 -2.98 9.10
C LYS A 12 13.71 -2.73 8.26
N PHE A 13 12.71 -3.60 8.34
CA PHE A 13 11.35 -3.28 7.90
C PHE A 13 10.30 -4.17 8.59
N LEU A 14 10.41 -4.37 9.90
CA LEU A 14 9.27 -4.83 10.69
C LEU A 14 8.33 -3.64 10.84
N ARG A 15 7.38 -3.49 9.90
CA ARG A 15 6.29 -2.52 10.06
C ARG A 15 5.55 -2.89 11.34
N SER A 16 5.51 -1.98 12.31
CA SER A 16 4.51 -2.06 13.38
C SER A 16 3.14 -2.10 12.73
N ASP A 17 2.23 -2.94 13.23
CA ASP A 17 0.86 -3.02 12.73
C ASP A 17 0.24 -1.62 12.66
N VAL A 18 -0.15 -1.20 11.46
CA VAL A 18 -0.78 0.10 11.24
C VAL A 18 -2.29 -0.11 11.27
N ALA A 19 -2.94 0.34 12.34
CA ALA A 19 -4.40 0.29 12.41
C ALA A 19 -5.03 1.27 11.40
N LEU A 20 -6.16 0.89 10.81
CA LEU A 20 -6.90 1.73 9.87
C LEU A 20 -7.29 3.08 10.49
N THR A 21 -7.55 3.10 11.80
CA THR A 21 -7.84 4.31 12.57
C THR A 21 -6.67 5.29 12.58
N ASP A 22 -5.43 4.79 12.59
CA ASP A 22 -4.23 5.63 12.58
C ASP A 22 -4.01 6.23 11.18
N LEU A 23 -4.19 5.45 10.12
CA LEU A 23 -4.15 5.97 8.75
C LEU A 23 -5.21 7.04 8.50
N THR A 24 -6.44 6.78 8.95
CA THR A 24 -7.55 7.75 8.84
C THR A 24 -7.19 9.06 9.54
N ARG A 25 -6.62 8.98 10.75
CA ARG A 25 -6.16 10.16 11.50
C ARG A 25 -5.07 10.92 10.74
N MET A 26 -4.07 10.21 10.20
CA MET A 26 -2.96 10.82 9.45
C MET A 26 -3.46 11.56 8.20
N VAL A 27 -4.36 10.95 7.43
CA VAL A 27 -4.96 11.58 6.23
C VAL A 27 -5.77 12.82 6.61
N ALA A 28 -6.55 12.77 7.70
CA ALA A 28 -7.33 13.92 8.16
C ALA A 28 -6.43 15.09 8.57
N VAL A 29 -5.35 14.83 9.31
CA VAL A 29 -4.36 15.87 9.68
C VAL A 29 -3.72 16.47 8.43
N PHE A 30 -3.28 15.64 7.49
CA PHE A 30 -2.64 16.07 6.24
C PHE A 30 -3.56 16.97 5.39
N ALA A 31 -4.85 16.60 5.28
CA ALA A 31 -5.83 17.36 4.53
C ALA A 31 -6.11 18.72 5.17
N ARG A 32 -6.25 18.75 6.50
CA ARG A 32 -6.50 19.99 7.24
C ARG A 32 -5.34 20.98 7.17
N GLU A 33 -4.09 20.52 7.25
CA GLU A 33 -2.90 21.37 7.10
C GLU A 33 -2.81 22.08 5.73
N ARG A 34 -3.57 21.61 4.74
CA ARG A 34 -3.60 22.14 3.37
C ARG A 34 -4.93 22.80 3.02
N ASP A 35 -5.86 22.91 3.98
CA ASP A 35 -7.22 23.38 3.76
C ASP A 35 -7.99 22.56 2.69
N TRP A 36 -7.67 21.27 2.55
CA TRP A 36 -8.25 20.40 1.53
C TRP A 36 -9.57 19.73 1.92
N GLU A 37 -10.03 19.90 3.16
CA GLU A 37 -11.26 19.28 3.67
C GLU A 37 -12.48 19.61 2.78
N SER A 38 -12.53 20.82 2.19
CA SER A 38 -13.59 21.24 1.28
C SER A 38 -13.66 20.42 -0.03
N PHE A 39 -12.56 19.81 -0.45
CA PHE A 39 -12.48 18.96 -1.64
C PHE A 39 -12.78 17.49 -1.33
N HIS A 40 -12.79 17.09 -0.06
CA HIS A 40 -12.97 15.70 0.38
C HIS A 40 -14.46 15.30 0.51
N SER A 41 -15.29 15.72 -0.46
CA SER A 41 -16.65 15.18 -0.57
C SER A 41 -16.62 13.69 -0.94
N PRO A 42 -17.62 12.88 -0.54
CA PRO A 42 -17.63 11.44 -0.85
C PRO A 42 -17.45 11.12 -2.34
N ARG A 43 -18.07 11.92 -3.23
CA ARG A 43 -17.92 11.77 -4.67
C ARG A 43 -16.49 12.06 -5.15
N ASN A 44 -15.85 13.10 -4.63
CA ASN A 44 -14.49 13.46 -5.05
C ASN A 44 -13.48 12.41 -4.58
N LEU A 45 -13.62 11.91 -3.36
CA LEU A 45 -12.78 10.83 -2.84
C LEU A 45 -12.96 9.54 -3.65
N LEU A 46 -14.20 9.20 -4.04
CA LEU A 46 -14.46 8.06 -4.93
C LEU A 46 -13.76 8.22 -6.28
N LEU A 47 -13.84 9.40 -6.90
CA LEU A 47 -13.18 9.65 -8.19
C LEU A 47 -11.66 9.66 -8.08
N ALA A 48 -11.10 10.18 -6.98
CA ALA A 48 -9.68 10.10 -6.70
C ALA A 48 -9.22 8.64 -6.57
N LEU A 49 -9.96 7.82 -5.82
CA LEU A 49 -9.69 6.38 -5.70
C LEU A 49 -9.71 5.68 -7.07
N VAL A 50 -10.67 6.00 -7.93
CA VAL A 50 -10.72 5.44 -9.30
C VAL A 50 -9.48 5.84 -10.10
N GLY A 51 -8.97 7.06 -9.93
CA GLY A 51 -7.70 7.50 -10.51
C GLY A 51 -6.52 6.63 -10.06
N GLU A 52 -6.36 6.41 -8.75
CA GLU A 52 -5.31 5.56 -8.19
C GLU A 52 -5.40 4.10 -8.67
N VAL A 53 -6.62 3.57 -8.84
CA VAL A 53 -6.84 2.24 -9.43
C VAL A 53 -6.40 2.22 -10.90
N GLY A 54 -6.63 3.32 -11.63
CA GLY A 54 -6.11 3.51 -12.98
C GLY A 54 -4.59 3.47 -13.02
N GLU A 55 -3.91 4.28 -12.18
CA GLU A 55 -2.45 4.30 -12.07
C GLU A 55 -1.87 2.92 -11.70
N LEU A 56 -2.52 2.22 -10.76
CA LEU A 56 -2.16 0.84 -10.44
C LEU A 56 -2.28 -0.06 -11.67
N SER A 57 -3.36 0.08 -12.45
CA SER A 57 -3.59 -0.71 -13.67
C SER A 57 -2.52 -0.44 -14.73
N GLU A 58 -2.01 0.79 -14.85
CA GLU A 58 -0.95 1.14 -15.79
C GLU A 58 0.36 0.37 -15.56
N ILE A 59 0.65 -0.02 -14.31
CA ILE A 59 1.82 -0.85 -13.96
C ILE A 59 1.69 -2.25 -14.57
N PHE A 60 0.47 -2.76 -14.69
CA PHE A 60 0.17 -4.10 -15.15
C PHE A 60 -0.28 -4.17 -16.62
N GLN A 61 -0.66 -3.07 -17.24
CA GLN A 61 -1.28 -3.06 -18.57
C GLN A 61 -0.47 -3.75 -19.68
N TRP A 62 0.86 -3.80 -19.54
CA TRP A 62 1.77 -4.48 -20.48
C TRP A 62 2.46 -5.72 -19.89
N ARG A 63 2.12 -6.09 -18.66
CA ARG A 63 2.54 -7.37 -18.10
C ARG A 63 1.70 -8.43 -18.81
N GLY A 64 2.36 -9.46 -19.36
CA GLY A 64 1.68 -10.60 -19.94
C GLY A 64 0.80 -11.31 -18.90
N GLU A 65 0.09 -12.34 -19.32
CA GLU A 65 -0.78 -13.09 -18.40
C GLU A 65 0.02 -13.59 -17.19
N VAL A 66 -0.42 -13.18 -16.01
CA VAL A 66 0.02 -13.76 -14.75
C VAL A 66 -0.94 -14.90 -14.41
N PRO A 67 -0.42 -16.07 -13.97
CA PRO A 67 -1.27 -17.15 -13.50
C PRO A 67 -2.23 -16.63 -12.42
N PRO A 68 -3.52 -17.01 -12.45
CA PRO A 68 -4.48 -16.57 -11.45
C PRO A 68 -4.04 -17.01 -10.05
N GLY A 69 -4.13 -16.08 -9.10
CA GLY A 69 -3.77 -16.31 -7.70
C GLY A 69 -2.32 -15.98 -7.38
N LEU A 70 -1.88 -16.41 -6.21
CA LEU A 70 -0.51 -16.24 -5.71
C LEU A 70 0.14 -17.63 -5.73
N SER A 71 0.45 -18.13 -6.94
CA SER A 71 1.00 -19.49 -7.13
C SER A 71 2.31 -19.70 -6.38
N ASP A 72 3.08 -18.61 -6.22
CA ASP A 72 4.43 -18.64 -5.65
C ASP A 72 4.43 -18.34 -4.15
N TRP A 73 3.25 -18.12 -3.54
CA TRP A 73 3.12 -17.79 -2.12
C TRP A 73 2.73 -19.03 -1.31
N SER A 74 3.39 -19.21 -0.17
CA SER A 74 3.09 -20.24 0.83
C SER A 74 1.73 -20.01 1.50
N ALA A 75 1.22 -21.02 2.21
CA ALA A 75 -0.06 -20.92 2.92
C ALA A 75 -0.03 -19.83 3.99
N ASP A 76 1.08 -19.73 4.72
CA ASP A 76 1.28 -18.76 5.80
C ASP A 76 1.35 -17.31 5.28
N GLU A 77 1.79 -17.09 4.04
CA GLU A 77 1.81 -15.77 3.40
C GLU A 77 0.43 -15.33 2.87
N LYS A 78 -0.51 -16.27 2.72
CA LYS A 78 -1.88 -16.01 2.25
C LYS A 78 -2.84 -15.64 3.39
N GLU A 79 -2.46 -15.92 4.64
CA GLU A 79 -3.17 -15.47 5.83
C GLU A 79 -2.54 -14.15 6.32
N HIS A 80 -3.36 -13.13 6.56
CA HIS A 80 -2.96 -11.86 7.17
C HIS A 80 -3.42 -11.81 8.63
#